data_AF-A0A5C7S6E1-F1
#
_entry.id   AF-A0A5C7S6E1-F1
#
_cell.length_a   1.000
_cell.length_b   1.000
_cell.length_c   1.000
_cell.angle_alpha   90.00
_cell.angle_beta   90.00
_cell.angle_gamma   90.00
#
_symmetry.space_group_name_H-M   'P 1'
#
loop_
_entity.id
_entity.type
_entity.pdbx_description
1 polymer ?
#
loop_
_entity_poly.entity_id
_entity_poly.type
_entity_poly.pdbx_seq_one_letter_code
_entity_poly.pdbx_strand_id
1 'polypeptide(L)' 'MEKIDARKLGPEGRETLRKMVLRLNTQSGMNGVELAKIAGVHVRTVQAWLRKARRDG' A
#
# COMPACT_ATOMS: atom_id res chain seq x y z
N MET A 1 -8.71 15.58 0.51
CA MET A 1 -7.56 14.90 1.14
C MET A 1 -6.44 14.86 0.11
N GLU A 2 -5.35 15.60 0.34
CA GLU A 2 -4.16 15.45 -0.50
C GLU A 2 -3.61 14.03 -0.33
N LYS A 3 -3.48 13.29 -1.42
CA LYS A 3 -2.86 11.96 -1.42
C LYS A 3 -1.36 12.15 -1.49
N ILE A 4 -0.65 11.54 -0.55
CA ILE A 4 0.80 11.51 -0.55
C ILE A 4 1.24 10.70 -1.78
N ASP A 5 2.04 11.32 -2.64
CA ASP A 5 2.70 10.59 -3.70
C ASP A 5 3.78 9.70 -3.06
N ALA A 6 3.57 8.39 -3.11
CA ALA A 6 4.52 7.38 -2.62
C ALA A 6 5.91 7.47 -3.29
N ARG A 7 6.09 8.29 -4.33
CA ARG A 7 7.38 8.64 -4.94
C ARG A 7 8.16 9.71 -4.20
N LYS A 8 7.51 10.52 -3.38
CA LYS A 8 8.15 11.57 -2.58
C LYS A 8 8.65 11.09 -1.22
N LEU A 9 8.23 9.90 -0.78
CA LEU A 9 8.54 9.33 0.54
C LEU A 9 9.93 8.65 0.65
N GLY A 10 10.73 8.70 -0.42
CA GLY A 10 11.99 7.96 -0.49
C GLY A 10 11.80 6.42 -0.48
N PRO A 11 12.89 5.64 -0.65
CA PRO A 11 12.82 4.18 -0.67
C PRO A 11 12.33 3.56 0.64
N GLU A 12 12.83 4.05 1.78
CA GLU A 12 12.48 3.52 3.11
C GLU A 12 11.04 3.82 3.51
N GLY A 13 10.56 5.04 3.28
CA GLY A 13 9.17 5.42 3.58
C GLY A 13 8.18 4.62 2.74
N ARG A 14 8.51 4.37 1.47
CA ARG A 14 7.70 3.50 0.61
C ARG A 14 7.66 2.06 1.10
N GLU A 15 8.80 1.50 1.49
CA GLU A 15 8.87 0.12 1.97
C GLU A 15 8.10 -0.08 3.29
N THR A 16 8.17 0.90 4.18
CA THR A 16 7.40 0.92 5.44
C THR A 16 5.90 0.89 5.16
N LEU A 17 5.40 1.77 4.29
CA LEU A 17 3.99 1.78 3.90
C LEU A 17 3.57 0.48 3.21
N ARG A 18 4.43 -0.06 2.35
CA ARG A 18 4.18 -1.34 1.69
C ARG A 18 3.98 -2.46 2.70
N LYS A 19 4.90 -2.60 3.67
CA LYS A 19 4.80 -3.62 4.73
C LYS A 19 3.53 -3.45 5.57
N MET A 20 3.16 -2.22 5.89
CA MET A 20 1.92 -1.91 6.60
C MET A 20 0.68 -2.35 5.80
N VAL A 21 0.61 -1.97 4.52
CA VAL A 21 -0.51 -2.32 3.63
C VAL A 21 -0.66 -3.84 3.48
N LEU A 22 0.44 -4.57 3.29
CA LEU A 22 0.40 -6.03 3.15
C LEU A 22 -0.10 -6.68 4.44
N ARG A 23 0.40 -6.24 5.60
CA ARG A 23 -0.04 -6.75 6.90
C ARG A 23 -1.54 -6.53 7.12
N LEU A 24 -2.05 -5.33 6.86
CA LEU A 24 -3.47 -5.00 7.00
C LEU A 24 -4.35 -5.80 6.04
N ASN A 25 -3.89 -6.01 4.80
CA ASN A 25 -4.60 -6.86 3.85
C ASN A 25 -4.73 -8.30 4.36
N THR A 26 -3.64 -8.88 4.89
CA THR A 26 -3.63 -10.24 5.43
C THR A 26 -4.46 -10.37 6.71
N GLN A 27 -4.38 -9.40 7.62
CA GLN A 27 -5.05 -9.48 8.92
C GLN A 27 -6.54 -9.14 8.88
N SER A 28 -6.92 -8.14 8.08
CA SER A 28 -8.28 -7.58 8.09
C SER A 28 -9.06 -7.86 6.82
N GLY A 29 -8.44 -8.44 5.79
CA GLY A 29 -9.08 -8.70 4.50
C GLY A 29 -9.45 -7.43 3.71
N MET A 30 -8.98 -6.26 4.15
CA MET A 30 -9.33 -4.97 3.55
C MET A 30 -8.93 -4.90 2.08
N ASN A 31 -9.77 -4.27 1.28
CA ASN A 31 -9.52 -4.12 -0.14
C ASN A 31 -8.54 -2.97 -0.43
N GLY A 32 -7.99 -2.93 -1.65
CA GLY A 32 -6.97 -1.95 -2.03
C GLY A 32 -7.44 -0.49 -1.95
N VAL A 33 -8.75 -0.21 -2.04
CA VAL A 33 -9.30 1.16 -1.95
C VAL A 33 -9.25 1.64 -0.50
N GLU A 34 -9.64 0.79 0.45
CA GLU A 34 -9.61 1.09 1.89
C GLU A 34 -8.17 1.29 2.37
N LEU A 35 -7.28 0.36 1.98
CA LEU A 35 -5.86 0.43 2.32
C LEU A 35 -5.19 1.69 1.76
N ALA A 36 -5.62 2.17 0.59
CA ALA A 36 -5.11 3.41 0.02
C ALA A 36 -5.54 4.65 0.81
N LYS A 37 -6.74 4.65 1.40
CA LYS A 37 -7.19 5.73 2.29
C LYS A 37 -6.37 5.74 3.58
N ILE A 38 -6.14 4.57 4.17
CA ILE A 38 -5.36 4.43 5.41
C ILE A 38 -3.90 4.83 5.20
N ALA A 39 -3.28 4.33 4.13
CA ALA A 39 -1.89 4.64 3.82
C ALA A 39 -1.68 6.03 3.23
N GLY A 40 -2.76 6.76 2.90
CA GLY A 40 -2.69 8.10 2.31
C GLY A 40 -2.08 8.13 0.91
N VAL A 41 -2.05 7.00 0.18
CA VAL A 41 -1.40 6.90 -1.15
C VAL A 41 -2.41 6.63 -2.26
N HIS A 42 -1.97 6.72 -3.52
CA HIS A 42 -2.81 6.39 -4.66
C HIS A 42 -3.18 4.90 -4.69
N VAL A 43 -4.46 4.59 -4.96
CA VAL A 43 -4.99 3.21 -4.98
C VAL A 43 -4.23 2.27 -5.93
N ARG A 44 -3.80 2.78 -7.09
CA ARG A 44 -3.00 2.01 -8.05
C ARG A 44 -1.67 1.53 -7.45
N THR A 45 -1.05 2.29 -6.56
CA THR A 45 0.19 1.93 -5.88
C THR A 45 -0.04 0.74 -4.95
N VAL A 46 -1.09 0.82 -4.13
CA VAL A 46 -1.50 -0.27 -3.23
C VAL A 46 -1.85 -1.53 -4.02
N GLN A 47 -2.65 -1.40 -5.08
CA GLN A 47 -3.01 -2.54 -5.93
C GLN A 47 -1.79 -3.17 -6.61
N ALA A 48 -0.77 -2.39 -6.98
CA ALA A 48 0.47 -2.92 -7.52
C ALA A 48 1.25 -3.71 -6.46
N TRP A 49 1.32 -3.23 -5.21
CA TRP A 49 1.94 -3.96 -4.11
C TRP A 49 1.23 -5.28 -3.80
N LEU A 50 -0.11 -5.27 -3.75
CA LEU A 50 -0.91 -6.46 -3.52
C LEU A 50 -0.79 -7.48 -4.65
N ARG A 51 -0.72 -7.03 -5.91
CA ARG A 51 -0.44 -7.92 -7.05
C ARG A 51 0.94 -8.53 -6.97
N LYS A 52 1.96 -7.75 -6.62
CA LYS A 52 3.33 -8.26 -6.46
C LYS A 52 3.42 -9.26 -5.32
N ALA A 53 2.84 -8.97 -4.16
CA ALA A 53 2.82 -9.90 -3.03
C ALA A 53 2.12 -11.24 -3.35
N ARG A 54 1.06 -11.23 -4.17
CA ARG A 54 0.41 -12.46 -4.65
C ARG A 54 1.22 -13.25 -5.68
N ARG A 55 2.19 -12.62 -6.34
CA ARG A 55 3.08 -13.28 -7.30
C ARG A 55 4.33 -13.84 -6.62
N ASP A 56 4.79 -13.16 -5.58
CA ASP A 56 6.02 -13.48 -4.85
C ASP A 56 5.77 -14.49 -3.71
N GLY A 57 4.51 -14.77 -3.35
CA GLY A 57 4.09 -15.82 -2.41
C GLY A 57 3.60 -17.07 -3.12
#